data_AF-A0A7J4IEI1-F1
#
_entry.id   AF-A0A7J4IEI1-F1
#
_cell.length_a   1.000
_cell.length_b   1.000
_cell.length_c   1.000
_cell.angle_alpha   90.00
_cell.angle_beta   90.00
_cell.angle_gamma   90.00
#
_symmetry.space_group_name_H-M   'P 1'
#
loop_
_entity.id
_entity.type
_entity.pdbx_description
1 polymer ?
#
loop_
_entity_poly.entity_id
_entity_poly.type
_entity_poly.pdbx_seq_one_letter_code
_entity_poly.pdbx_strand_id
1 'polypeptide(L)'
;MNNKIIISILLIGVLVIGSNCVIIGSAANQELAEQYAPILYFVEGEKCYPVNVSYAFENSYLYENGNPSPLSTAPNAAILSTYTSDNYFLDNQRGTVAVGDNGIENDYQSKMATLGFTVYANVDTVNNIIQYWFFYAFNGGDLNRHEGDWEMIQVVLSGGQPSEVMFSQHYAGQKAQWKQVEKEGDHVKVYVARGSHANYIKPYSGKVGLASDTVADNGRILRPAEYTIDVLSTQPWLSFGGRWGWTGVDQSATAEAAIMGEAGPNGPKFREGGTMWQPLSWASGLQPANDILFLLEWLVYNFVLLFILITIVSLLVLIFFVYRRKKKHGLGPRVFALFYIDGSNQKSIGNILCIVVIIMAVVALFLPWYLVTANVSIPGSEQTGTFNA
;
A
#
# COMPACT_ATOMS: atom_id res chain seq x y z
N MET A 1 67.35 -50.43 7.04
CA MET A 1 66.91 -50.08 5.67
C MET A 1 65.50 -50.59 5.47
N ASN A 2 64.56 -49.63 5.46
CA ASN A 2 63.28 -49.56 4.75
C ASN A 2 62.23 -50.68 4.91
N ASN A 3 61.21 -50.50 5.76
CA ASN A 3 59.99 -49.67 5.59
C ASN A 3 59.11 -50.10 4.41
N LYS A 4 57.93 -50.63 4.72
CA LYS A 4 56.63 -50.09 4.23
C LYS A 4 55.47 -50.77 4.98
N ILE A 5 55.03 -50.08 6.03
CA ILE A 5 53.73 -50.26 6.68
C ILE A 5 52.67 -49.76 5.69
N ILE A 6 51.76 -50.63 5.28
CA ILE A 6 50.61 -50.26 4.45
C ILE A 6 49.56 -49.66 5.40
N ILE A 7 49.57 -48.34 5.53
CA ILE A 7 48.49 -47.57 6.16
C ILE A 7 47.37 -47.48 5.12
N SER A 8 46.28 -48.21 5.35
CA SER A 8 45.04 -48.03 4.62
C SER A 8 44.39 -46.73 5.10
N ILE A 9 44.50 -45.67 4.30
CA ILE A 9 43.76 -44.42 4.51
C ILE A 9 42.33 -44.68 4.04
N LEU A 10 41.44 -44.98 4.99
CA LEU A 10 40.00 -44.87 4.79
C LEU A 10 39.68 -43.36 4.83
N LEU A 11 39.67 -42.72 3.66
CA LEU A 11 39.20 -41.35 3.53
C LEU A 11 37.69 -41.37 3.76
N ILE A 12 37.28 -41.02 4.98
CA ILE A 12 35.89 -40.74 5.31
C ILE A 12 35.51 -39.46 4.54
N GLY A 13 34.89 -39.64 3.38
CA GLY A 13 34.23 -38.59 2.62
C GLY A 13 32.97 -38.16 3.36
N VAL A 14 33.13 -37.34 4.39
CA VAL A 14 32.04 -36.64 5.04
C VAL A 14 32.16 -35.16 4.69
N LEU A 15 31.01 -34.58 4.33
CA LEU A 15 30.68 -33.14 4.35
C LEU A 15 30.90 -32.30 3.07
N VAL A 16 30.12 -32.54 2.00
CA VAL A 16 29.72 -31.48 1.04
C VAL A 16 28.28 -31.71 0.51
N ILE A 17 27.36 -32.15 1.37
CA ILE A 17 25.95 -32.36 0.98
C ILE A 17 25.08 -31.17 1.43
N GLY A 18 25.36 -30.58 2.59
CA GLY A 18 24.58 -29.47 3.15
C GLY A 18 24.63 -28.19 2.31
N SER A 19 25.83 -27.71 1.95
CA SER A 19 25.98 -26.47 1.18
C SER A 19 25.38 -26.57 -0.21
N ASN A 20 25.57 -27.71 -0.89
CA ASN A 20 24.99 -27.93 -2.23
C ASN A 20 23.45 -28.02 -2.18
N CYS A 21 22.89 -28.68 -1.16
CA CYS A 21 21.43 -28.76 -0.99
C CYS A 21 20.79 -27.39 -0.71
N VAL A 22 21.43 -26.57 0.12
CA VAL A 22 20.97 -25.19 0.41
C VAL A 22 21.07 -24.29 -0.83
N ILE A 23 22.16 -24.40 -1.61
CA ILE A 23 22.33 -23.63 -2.85
C ILE A 23 21.28 -24.03 -3.89
N ILE A 24 21.02 -25.33 -4.07
CA ILE A 24 20.00 -25.82 -5.02
C ILE A 24 18.60 -25.35 -4.60
N GLY A 25 18.26 -25.42 -3.31
CA GLY A 25 16.98 -24.93 -2.80
C GLY A 25 16.81 -23.41 -2.96
N SER A 26 17.86 -22.64 -2.71
CA SER A 26 17.84 -21.18 -2.92
C SER A 26 17.69 -20.81 -4.40
N ALA A 27 18.35 -21.52 -5.31
CA ALA A 27 18.23 -21.27 -6.74
C ALA A 27 16.83 -21.62 -7.27
N ALA A 28 16.27 -22.76 -6.86
CA ALA A 28 14.90 -23.13 -7.23
C ALA A 28 13.86 -22.15 -6.68
N ASN A 29 14.06 -21.65 -5.46
CA ASN A 29 13.20 -20.61 -4.88
C ASN A 29 13.29 -19.29 -5.67
N GLN A 30 14.49 -18.91 -6.11
CA GLN A 30 14.69 -17.72 -6.94
C GLN A 30 13.94 -17.85 -8.27
N GLU A 31 14.12 -18.96 -8.99
CA GLU A 31 13.45 -19.20 -10.28
C GLU A 31 11.92 -19.16 -10.14
N LEU A 32 11.38 -19.79 -9.09
CA LEU A 32 9.95 -19.80 -8.83
C LEU A 32 9.41 -18.40 -8.50
N ALA A 33 10.16 -17.61 -7.72
CA ALA A 33 9.81 -16.22 -7.41
C ALA A 33 9.88 -15.31 -8.64
N GLU A 34 10.85 -15.52 -9.54
CA GLU A 34 10.94 -14.76 -10.80
C GLU A 34 9.81 -15.12 -11.76
N GLN A 35 9.42 -16.40 -11.83
CA GLN A 35 8.35 -16.86 -12.72
C GLN A 35 7.01 -16.17 -12.42
N TYR A 36 6.65 -16.05 -11.15
CA TYR A 36 5.35 -15.51 -10.72
C TYR A 36 5.45 -14.09 -10.15
N ALA A 37 6.53 -13.37 -10.48
CA ALA A 37 6.80 -12.03 -9.97
C ALA A 37 5.68 -11.03 -10.37
N PRO A 38 5.27 -10.11 -9.49
CA PRO A 38 4.17 -9.18 -9.79
C PRO A 38 4.56 -8.04 -10.74
N ILE A 39 3.57 -7.44 -11.40
CA ILE A 39 3.70 -6.14 -12.04
C ILE A 39 3.04 -5.11 -11.13
N LEU A 40 3.80 -4.09 -10.71
CA LEU A 40 3.32 -3.06 -9.81
C LEU A 40 2.90 -1.82 -10.63
N TYR A 41 1.63 -1.44 -10.52
CA TYR A 41 1.06 -0.23 -11.11
C TYR A 41 0.94 0.83 -10.04
N PHE A 42 1.58 1.97 -10.25
CA PHE A 42 1.54 3.11 -9.34
C PHE A 42 0.63 4.21 -9.88
N VAL A 43 0.17 5.05 -8.96
CA VAL A 43 -0.56 6.27 -9.28
C VAL A 43 0.41 7.37 -9.70
N GLU A 44 -0.01 8.22 -10.63
CA GLU A 44 0.73 9.44 -10.95
C GLU A 44 0.98 10.30 -9.69
N GLY A 45 2.23 10.76 -9.55
CA GLY A 45 2.69 11.52 -8.38
C GLY A 45 3.18 10.67 -7.21
N GLU A 46 3.23 9.33 -7.35
CA GLU A 46 3.92 8.48 -6.36
C GLU A 46 5.40 8.89 -6.23
N LYS A 47 5.85 9.01 -4.98
CA LYS A 47 7.18 9.49 -4.62
C LYS A 47 8.13 8.38 -4.24
N CYS A 48 7.62 7.29 -3.65
CA CYS A 48 8.39 6.15 -3.16
C CYS A 48 8.07 4.89 -3.96
N TYR A 49 9.11 4.11 -4.29
CA TYR A 49 8.98 2.84 -4.99
C TYR A 49 9.74 1.76 -4.19
N PRO A 50 9.50 0.46 -4.44
CA PRO A 50 10.17 -0.60 -3.71
C PRO A 50 11.68 -0.49 -3.83
N VAL A 51 12.36 -0.41 -2.69
CA VAL A 51 13.80 -0.17 -2.60
C VAL A 51 14.45 -1.19 -1.68
N ASN A 52 15.75 -1.43 -1.86
CA ASN A 52 16.49 -2.27 -0.92
C ASN A 52 16.40 -1.68 0.50
N VAL A 53 16.11 -2.54 1.47
CA VAL A 53 15.92 -2.14 2.87
C VAL A 53 17.18 -1.52 3.50
N SER A 54 18.35 -1.69 2.86
CA SER A 54 19.56 -0.98 3.27
C SER A 54 19.38 0.53 3.31
N TYR A 55 18.53 1.09 2.44
CA TYR A 55 18.16 2.50 2.50
C TYR A 55 17.69 2.92 3.90
N ALA A 56 16.91 2.08 4.57
CA ALA A 56 16.38 2.38 5.90
C ALA A 56 17.52 2.49 6.91
N PHE A 57 18.33 1.45 7.07
CA PHE A 57 19.34 1.40 8.13
C PHE A 57 20.58 2.24 7.82
N GLU A 58 20.90 2.50 6.56
CA GLU A 58 22.02 3.40 6.18
C GLU A 58 21.69 4.88 6.41
N ASN A 59 20.41 5.24 6.49
CA ASN A 59 19.95 6.60 6.75
C ASN A 59 19.37 6.79 8.14
N SER A 60 19.42 5.78 9.01
CA SER A 60 18.80 5.83 10.32
C SER A 60 19.79 5.59 11.44
N TYR A 61 19.44 6.07 12.64
CA TYR A 61 20.04 5.62 13.87
C TYR A 61 19.17 4.53 14.50
N LEU A 62 19.77 3.64 15.27
CA LEU A 62 19.08 2.59 16.02
C LEU A 62 18.87 3.03 17.46
N TYR A 63 17.64 2.93 17.94
CA TYR A 63 17.24 3.27 19.29
C TYR A 63 16.58 2.10 20.02
N GLU A 64 16.53 2.21 21.34
CA GLU A 64 15.69 1.39 22.22
C GLU A 64 14.58 2.27 22.79
N ASN A 65 13.35 1.75 22.86
CA ASN A 65 12.20 2.47 23.36
C ASN A 65 12.45 3.06 24.76
N GLY A 66 12.21 4.36 24.91
CA GLY A 66 12.43 5.09 26.16
C GLY A 66 13.89 5.47 26.44
N ASN A 67 14.83 5.11 25.57
CA ASN A 67 16.21 5.56 25.65
C ASN A 67 16.48 6.66 24.59
N PRO A 68 16.74 7.91 25.01
CA PRO A 68 16.98 9.01 24.07
C PRO A 68 18.36 8.96 23.39
N SER A 69 19.24 8.04 23.80
CA SER A 69 20.57 7.88 23.20
C SER A 69 20.57 6.74 22.17
N PRO A 70 21.13 6.96 20.96
CA PRO A 70 21.17 5.91 19.95
C PRO A 70 22.08 4.77 20.41
N LEU A 71 21.62 3.54 20.23
CA LEU A 71 22.42 2.32 20.37
C LEU A 71 23.48 2.21 19.26
N SER A 72 23.15 2.71 18.07
CA SER A 72 24.08 2.81 16.94
C SER A 72 23.71 3.99 16.05
N THR A 73 24.70 4.77 15.63
CA THR A 73 24.54 5.84 14.64
C THR A 73 24.85 5.40 13.21
N ALA A 74 25.22 4.13 13.02
CA ALA A 74 25.47 3.53 11.72
C ALA A 74 25.10 2.03 11.77
N PRO A 75 23.81 1.71 11.98
CA PRO A 75 23.38 0.32 11.98
C PRO A 75 23.61 -0.30 10.60
N ASN A 76 23.88 -1.60 10.59
CA ASN A 76 23.97 -2.40 9.39
C ASN A 76 23.23 -3.72 9.63
N ALA A 77 23.04 -4.50 8.59
CA ALA A 77 22.25 -5.72 8.67
C ALA A 77 22.76 -6.72 9.74
N ALA A 78 24.07 -6.81 9.97
CA ALA A 78 24.63 -7.69 11.01
C ALA A 78 24.32 -7.17 12.42
N ILE A 79 24.43 -5.86 12.65
CA ILE A 79 24.01 -5.24 13.92
C ILE A 79 22.52 -5.48 14.15
N LEU A 80 21.67 -5.19 13.17
CA LEU A 80 20.22 -5.36 13.31
C LEU A 80 19.82 -6.81 13.60
N SER A 81 20.56 -7.78 13.07
CA SER A 81 20.28 -9.20 13.29
C SER A 81 20.33 -9.63 14.77
N THR A 82 21.04 -8.87 15.62
CA THR A 82 21.15 -9.16 17.07
C THR A 82 19.99 -8.61 17.90
N TYR A 83 19.18 -7.71 17.33
CA TYR A 83 18.06 -7.04 18.01
C TYR A 83 16.74 -7.69 17.61
N THR A 84 16.36 -8.77 18.28
CA THR A 84 15.26 -9.66 17.86
C THR A 84 13.93 -9.44 18.57
N SER A 85 13.87 -8.50 19.53
CA SER A 85 12.63 -8.07 20.18
C SER A 85 12.08 -6.79 19.56
N ASP A 86 10.83 -6.46 19.89
CA ASP A 86 10.07 -5.29 19.43
C ASP A 86 10.39 -3.99 20.18
N ASN A 87 11.39 -4.01 21.06
CA ASN A 87 11.80 -2.86 21.88
C ASN A 87 12.66 -1.84 21.14
N TYR A 88 13.00 -2.09 19.87
CA TYR A 88 13.94 -1.29 19.10
C TYR A 88 13.27 -0.63 17.90
N PHE A 89 13.84 0.47 17.44
CA PHE A 89 13.38 1.13 16.23
C PHE A 89 14.51 1.84 15.50
N LEU A 90 14.35 1.98 14.19
CA LEU A 90 15.15 2.86 13.36
C LEU A 90 14.53 4.25 13.35
N ASP A 91 15.34 5.31 13.37
CA ASP A 91 14.90 6.69 13.27
C ASP A 91 15.66 7.39 12.14
N ASN A 92 14.96 7.80 11.09
CA ASN A 92 15.56 8.30 9.86
C ASN A 92 16.13 9.71 10.04
N GLN A 93 17.37 9.91 9.60
CA GLN A 93 18.11 11.17 9.78
C GLN A 93 17.98 12.12 8.58
N ARG A 94 17.07 11.84 7.63
CA ARG A 94 16.82 12.67 6.43
C ARG A 94 15.57 13.53 6.52
N GLY A 95 14.66 13.22 7.43
CA GLY A 95 13.41 13.94 7.66
C GLY A 95 12.60 13.25 8.74
N THR A 96 11.39 13.74 8.98
CA THR A 96 10.48 13.26 10.04
C THR A 96 9.11 12.88 9.46
N VAL A 97 8.25 12.32 10.30
CA VAL A 97 6.86 11.98 9.96
C VAL A 97 5.92 13.20 9.84
N ALA A 98 6.37 14.38 10.31
CA ALA A 98 5.56 15.59 10.38
C ALA A 98 4.95 15.98 9.01
N VAL A 99 3.70 16.45 9.04
CA VAL A 99 3.02 16.95 7.84
C VAL A 99 3.78 18.14 7.27
N GLY A 100 4.15 18.06 5.98
CA GLY A 100 4.92 19.09 5.28
C GLY A 100 6.44 18.85 5.28
N ASP A 101 6.95 17.94 6.10
CA ASP A 101 8.30 17.42 5.94
C ASP A 101 8.32 16.38 4.81
N ASN A 102 9.20 16.59 3.84
CA ASN A 102 9.40 15.71 2.69
C ASN A 102 10.87 15.25 2.60
N GLY A 103 11.65 15.38 3.68
CA GLY A 103 13.09 15.15 3.67
C GLY A 103 13.48 13.74 3.24
N ILE A 104 12.80 12.71 3.76
CA ILE A 104 13.05 11.30 3.42
C ILE A 104 12.68 11.01 1.96
N GLU A 105 11.51 11.49 1.50
CA GLU A 105 11.07 11.33 0.12
C GLU A 105 12.03 12.01 -0.85
N ASN A 106 12.46 13.25 -0.54
CA ASN A 106 13.40 14.01 -1.37
C ASN A 106 14.78 13.33 -1.44
N ASP A 107 15.28 12.82 -0.32
CA ASP A 107 16.55 12.07 -0.28
C ASP A 107 16.46 10.80 -1.13
N TYR A 108 15.40 9.99 -0.94
CA TYR A 108 15.13 8.81 -1.75
C TYR A 108 15.08 9.14 -3.24
N GLN A 109 14.28 10.14 -3.63
CA GLN A 109 14.13 10.53 -5.03
C GLN A 109 15.45 10.98 -5.66
N SER A 110 16.29 11.69 -4.91
CA SER A 110 17.61 12.13 -5.39
C SER A 110 18.56 10.96 -5.69
N LYS A 111 18.36 9.80 -5.04
CA LYS A 111 19.20 8.60 -5.16
C LYS A 111 18.53 7.45 -5.92
N MET A 112 17.25 7.58 -6.27
CA MET A 112 16.43 6.51 -6.84
C MET A 112 17.09 5.82 -8.05
N ALA A 113 17.71 6.59 -8.95
CA ALA A 113 18.39 6.04 -10.13
C ALA A 113 19.59 5.14 -9.77
N THR A 114 20.28 5.42 -8.67
CA THR A 114 21.42 4.63 -8.19
C THR A 114 21.01 3.46 -7.31
N LEU A 115 19.91 3.59 -6.57
CA LEU A 115 19.40 2.55 -5.69
C LEU A 115 18.73 1.42 -6.48
N GLY A 116 18.09 1.74 -7.60
CA GLY A 116 17.26 0.79 -8.34
C GLY A 116 16.02 0.39 -7.55
N PHE A 117 15.37 -0.69 -7.99
CA PHE A 117 14.18 -1.23 -7.35
C PHE A 117 14.42 -2.65 -6.87
N THR A 118 13.89 -2.98 -5.69
CA THR A 118 14.05 -4.31 -5.07
C THR A 118 12.72 -4.81 -4.54
N VAL A 119 12.43 -6.07 -4.85
CA VAL A 119 11.34 -6.86 -4.28
C VAL A 119 11.95 -8.01 -3.49
N TYR A 120 11.31 -8.40 -2.41
CA TYR A 120 11.77 -9.50 -1.59
C TYR A 120 10.83 -10.70 -1.71
N ALA A 121 11.36 -11.93 -1.74
CA ALA A 121 10.55 -13.13 -1.86
C ALA A 121 10.74 -14.09 -0.69
N ASN A 122 9.65 -14.59 -0.11
CA ASN A 122 9.64 -15.74 0.77
C ASN A 122 8.89 -16.89 0.09
N VAL A 123 9.60 -17.99 -0.19
CA VAL A 123 9.03 -19.17 -0.88
C VAL A 123 8.83 -20.28 0.14
N ASP A 124 7.56 -20.55 0.44
CA ASP A 124 7.12 -21.68 1.26
C ASP A 124 6.78 -22.86 0.36
N THR A 125 7.78 -23.72 0.12
CA THR A 125 7.65 -24.90 -0.72
C THR A 125 6.77 -26.00 -0.12
N VAL A 126 6.54 -25.98 1.21
CA VAL A 126 5.68 -26.95 1.90
C VAL A 126 4.23 -26.65 1.60
N ASN A 127 3.86 -25.37 1.67
CA ASN A 127 2.48 -24.92 1.43
C ASN A 127 2.23 -24.50 -0.03
N ASN A 128 3.26 -24.48 -0.88
CA ASN A 128 3.23 -23.99 -2.27
C ASN A 128 2.80 -22.52 -2.35
N ILE A 129 3.44 -21.68 -1.54
CA ILE A 129 3.10 -20.26 -1.43
C ILE A 129 4.34 -19.40 -1.66
N ILE A 130 4.17 -18.30 -2.39
CA ILE A 130 5.20 -17.28 -2.58
C ILE A 130 4.66 -15.97 -2.03
N GLN A 131 5.38 -15.37 -1.08
CA GLN A 131 5.11 -14.01 -0.62
C GLN A 131 6.10 -13.05 -1.27
N TYR A 132 5.60 -11.98 -1.88
CA TYR A 132 6.40 -10.88 -2.38
C TYR A 132 6.24 -9.68 -1.46
N TRP A 133 7.34 -9.23 -0.88
CA TRP A 133 7.40 -8.13 0.08
C TRP A 133 8.05 -6.91 -0.55
N PHE A 134 7.51 -5.74 -0.23
CA PHE A 134 7.92 -4.46 -0.77
C PHE A 134 8.31 -3.55 0.38
N PHE A 135 9.53 -3.03 0.33
CA PHE A 135 9.97 -2.01 1.28
C PHE A 135 9.96 -0.64 0.62
N TYR A 136 9.34 0.35 1.26
CA TYR A 136 9.34 1.73 0.80
C TYR A 136 10.08 2.62 1.80
N ALA A 137 10.75 3.66 1.28
CA ALA A 137 11.52 4.58 2.10
C ALA A 137 10.67 5.35 3.14
N PHE A 138 9.42 5.65 2.80
CA PHE A 138 8.50 6.45 3.59
C PHE A 138 7.06 6.13 3.18
N ASN A 139 6.13 6.08 4.14
CA ASN A 139 4.69 6.06 3.88
C ASN A 139 4.14 7.48 4.00
N GLY A 140 3.62 8.01 2.89
CA GLY A 140 3.11 9.37 2.79
C GLY A 140 1.58 9.47 2.86
N GLY A 141 0.88 8.41 3.27
CA GLY A 141 -0.59 8.37 3.33
C GLY A 141 -1.18 9.39 4.30
N ASP A 142 -2.36 9.94 3.99
CA ASP A 142 -2.94 11.09 4.71
C ASP A 142 -3.21 10.83 6.21
N LEU A 143 -3.45 9.57 6.59
CA LEU A 143 -3.80 9.14 7.95
C LEU A 143 -2.81 8.11 8.55
N ASN A 144 -1.66 7.89 7.90
CA ASN A 144 -0.69 6.87 8.30
C ASN A 144 0.72 7.24 7.83
N ARG A 145 1.18 8.46 8.16
CA ARG A 145 2.49 8.96 7.73
C ARG A 145 3.60 8.41 8.61
N HIS A 146 4.42 7.50 8.09
CA HIS A 146 5.49 6.92 8.88
C HIS A 146 6.76 6.66 8.08
N GLU A 147 7.88 6.59 8.80
CA GLU A 147 9.16 6.21 8.23
C GLU A 147 9.19 4.72 7.89
N GLY A 148 9.77 4.40 6.73
CA GLY A 148 9.77 3.05 6.19
C GLY A 148 8.38 2.49 5.94
N ASP A 149 8.26 1.50 5.06
CA ASP A 149 7.00 0.80 4.89
C ASP A 149 7.21 -0.63 4.45
N TRP A 150 6.38 -1.55 4.92
CA TRP A 150 6.40 -2.95 4.53
C TRP A 150 5.01 -3.41 4.12
N GLU A 151 4.88 -3.75 2.85
CA GLU A 151 3.66 -4.26 2.24
C GLU A 151 3.94 -5.59 1.51
N MET A 152 2.91 -6.36 1.20
CA MET A 152 3.09 -7.62 0.46
C MET A 152 1.91 -8.03 -0.42
N ILE A 153 2.21 -8.90 -1.37
CA ILE A 153 1.24 -9.83 -1.92
C ILE A 153 1.67 -11.27 -1.66
N GLN A 154 0.73 -12.21 -1.79
CA GLN A 154 1.01 -13.63 -1.70
C GLN A 154 0.32 -14.38 -2.84
N VAL A 155 1.06 -15.25 -3.53
CA VAL A 155 0.56 -16.12 -4.60
C VAL A 155 0.53 -17.55 -4.09
N VAL A 156 -0.62 -18.20 -4.19
CA VAL A 156 -0.81 -19.61 -3.80
C VAL A 156 -0.84 -20.47 -5.05
N LEU A 157 -0.01 -21.51 -5.07
CA LEU A 157 0.07 -22.47 -6.18
C LEU A 157 -0.71 -23.74 -5.86
N SER A 158 -1.49 -24.23 -6.82
CA SER A 158 -2.15 -25.53 -6.79
C SER A 158 -1.75 -26.32 -8.02
N GLY A 159 -1.20 -27.52 -7.83
CA GLY A 159 -0.66 -28.32 -8.94
C GLY A 159 0.49 -27.64 -9.70
N GLY A 160 1.26 -26.78 -9.02
CA GLY A 160 2.37 -26.03 -9.61
C GLY A 160 1.96 -24.81 -10.44
N GLN A 161 0.70 -24.38 -10.36
CA GLN A 161 0.16 -23.23 -11.09
C GLN A 161 -0.57 -22.26 -10.14
N PRO A 162 -0.56 -20.94 -10.39
CA PRO A 162 -1.25 -19.98 -9.54
C PRO A 162 -2.76 -20.24 -9.46
N SER A 163 -3.27 -20.22 -8.23
CA SER A 163 -4.67 -20.54 -7.92
C SER A 163 -5.37 -19.40 -7.18
N GLU A 164 -4.66 -18.72 -6.29
CA GLU A 164 -5.17 -17.57 -5.52
C GLU A 164 -4.07 -16.53 -5.34
N VAL A 165 -4.48 -15.28 -5.11
CA VAL A 165 -3.60 -14.16 -4.74
C VAL A 165 -4.20 -13.41 -3.57
N MET A 166 -3.36 -12.99 -2.64
CA MET A 166 -3.71 -12.14 -1.51
C MET A 166 -2.95 -10.83 -1.62
N PHE A 167 -3.61 -9.73 -1.26
CA PHE A 167 -3.09 -8.37 -1.35
C PHE A 167 -3.22 -7.70 0.01
N SER A 168 -2.12 -7.20 0.57
CA SER A 168 -2.13 -6.45 1.84
C SER A 168 -2.73 -5.08 1.65
N GLN A 169 -3.51 -4.63 2.64
CA GLN A 169 -4.11 -3.31 2.70
C GLN A 169 -4.02 -2.83 4.15
N HIS A 170 -2.95 -2.09 4.48
CA HIS A 170 -2.67 -1.67 5.85
C HIS A 170 -2.60 -2.89 6.80
N TYR A 171 -3.39 -2.90 7.86
CA TYR A 171 -3.54 -4.01 8.82
C TYR A 171 -4.50 -5.14 8.35
N ALA A 172 -4.98 -5.07 7.10
CA ALA A 172 -5.94 -6.00 6.53
C ALA A 172 -5.51 -6.45 5.12
N GLY A 173 -6.47 -6.89 4.31
CA GLY A 173 -6.22 -7.27 2.93
C GLY A 173 -7.39 -7.99 2.28
N GLN A 174 -7.19 -8.32 1.01
CA GLN A 174 -8.16 -9.04 0.20
C GLN A 174 -7.52 -10.26 -0.45
N LYS A 175 -8.31 -11.32 -0.63
CA LYS A 175 -7.92 -12.52 -1.38
C LYS A 175 -8.79 -12.73 -2.60
N ALA A 176 -8.21 -13.15 -3.71
CA ALA A 176 -8.88 -13.36 -4.97
C ALA A 176 -8.46 -14.69 -5.59
N GLN A 177 -9.38 -15.36 -6.29
CA GLN A 177 -9.00 -16.46 -7.16
C GLN A 177 -8.14 -15.92 -8.31
N TRP A 178 -7.20 -16.71 -8.81
CA TRP A 178 -6.33 -16.32 -9.92
C TRP A 178 -7.12 -15.85 -11.15
N LYS A 179 -8.31 -16.39 -11.39
CA LYS A 179 -9.21 -15.99 -12.49
C LYS A 179 -9.85 -14.60 -12.32
N GLN A 180 -9.89 -14.05 -11.09
CA GLN A 180 -10.51 -12.76 -10.78
C GLN A 180 -9.51 -11.59 -10.89
N VAL A 181 -8.21 -11.89 -10.92
CA VAL A 181 -7.16 -10.86 -10.99
C VAL A 181 -6.70 -10.64 -12.44
N GLU A 182 -6.30 -9.40 -12.71
CA GLU A 182 -5.66 -9.02 -13.95
C GLU A 182 -4.19 -9.44 -13.93
N LYS A 183 -3.67 -9.83 -15.09
CA LYS A 183 -2.33 -10.42 -15.23
C LYS A 183 -1.81 -10.29 -16.65
N GLU A 184 -0.49 -10.32 -16.79
CA GLU A 184 0.22 -10.43 -18.07
C GLU A 184 1.10 -11.69 -18.02
N GLY A 185 0.71 -12.73 -18.76
CA GLY A 185 1.32 -14.06 -18.58
C GLY A 185 1.08 -14.58 -17.15
N ASP A 186 2.16 -14.96 -16.49
CA ASP A 186 2.19 -15.48 -15.12
C ASP A 186 2.32 -14.38 -14.06
N HIS A 187 2.36 -13.11 -14.48
CA HIS A 187 2.58 -11.96 -13.61
C HIS A 187 1.26 -11.28 -13.24
N VAL A 188 0.88 -11.33 -11.96
CA VAL A 188 -0.30 -10.62 -11.45
C VAL A 188 -0.08 -9.11 -11.47
N LYS A 189 -1.11 -8.35 -11.86
CA LYS A 189 -1.12 -6.90 -11.73
C LYS A 189 -1.51 -6.51 -10.31
N VAL A 190 -0.70 -5.66 -9.70
CA VAL A 190 -0.93 -5.10 -8.36
C VAL A 190 -1.09 -3.60 -8.51
N TYR A 191 -2.19 -3.04 -8.03
CA TYR A 191 -2.42 -1.60 -8.05
C TYR A 191 -2.06 -1.03 -6.68
N VAL A 192 -0.96 -0.29 -6.62
CA VAL A 192 -0.38 0.22 -5.38
C VAL A 192 -0.99 1.59 -5.09
N ALA A 193 -1.57 1.74 -3.90
CA ALA A 193 -2.13 3.00 -3.45
C ALA A 193 -1.04 4.06 -3.26
N ARG A 194 -1.35 5.30 -3.64
CA ARG A 194 -0.41 6.41 -3.56
C ARG A 194 -0.10 6.75 -2.11
N GLY A 195 1.18 6.79 -1.77
CA GLY A 195 1.69 7.17 -0.44
C GLY A 195 1.53 6.09 0.63
N SER A 196 0.37 5.42 0.71
CA SER A 196 0.12 4.36 1.69
C SER A 196 0.66 2.98 1.28
N HIS A 197 0.94 2.79 -0.01
CA HIS A 197 1.44 1.55 -0.62
C HIS A 197 0.57 0.30 -0.46
N ALA A 198 -0.64 0.43 0.08
CA ALA A 198 -1.61 -0.66 0.15
C ALA A 198 -1.88 -1.24 -1.26
N ASN A 199 -2.01 -2.56 -1.33
CA ASN A 199 -2.10 -3.31 -2.58
C ASN A 199 -3.56 -3.67 -2.92
N TYR A 200 -3.97 -3.34 -4.14
CA TYR A 200 -5.34 -3.51 -4.61
C TYR A 200 -5.43 -4.41 -5.84
N ILE A 201 -6.60 -5.06 -5.96
CA ILE A 201 -6.96 -5.94 -7.08
C ILE A 201 -7.38 -5.13 -8.31
N LYS A 202 -7.91 -3.92 -8.12
CA LYS A 202 -8.45 -3.05 -9.19
C LYS A 202 -7.89 -1.63 -9.13
N PRO A 203 -7.73 -0.95 -10.28
CA PRO A 203 -7.17 0.41 -10.36
C PRO A 203 -8.13 1.50 -9.87
N TYR A 204 -9.32 1.15 -9.37
CA TYR A 204 -10.34 2.09 -8.91
C TYR A 204 -10.83 1.78 -7.49
N SER A 205 -10.18 0.84 -6.80
CA SER A 205 -10.52 0.44 -5.43
C SER A 205 -9.90 1.38 -4.40
N GLY A 206 -10.11 1.10 -3.11
CA GLY A 206 -9.43 1.78 -1.99
C GLY A 206 -10.10 3.06 -1.51
N LYS A 207 -10.93 3.67 -2.36
CA LYS A 207 -11.63 4.91 -2.03
C LYS A 207 -12.74 4.76 -0.99
N VAL A 208 -13.25 3.54 -0.78
CA VAL A 208 -14.30 3.25 0.21
C VAL A 208 -13.64 2.68 1.47
N GLY A 209 -13.83 3.36 2.61
CA GLY A 209 -13.34 2.90 3.92
C GLY A 209 -12.62 3.99 4.70
N LEU A 210 -11.95 3.58 5.78
CA LEU A 210 -11.23 4.50 6.68
C LEU A 210 -10.02 5.15 6.01
N ALA A 211 -9.21 4.36 5.30
CA ALA A 211 -7.97 4.83 4.70
C ALA A 211 -8.22 5.77 3.50
N SER A 212 -9.35 5.65 2.81
CA SER A 212 -9.70 6.46 1.62
C SER A 212 -8.52 6.57 0.63
N ASP A 213 -7.91 5.43 0.30
CA ASP A 213 -6.73 5.38 -0.54
C ASP A 213 -6.99 5.90 -1.97
N THR A 214 -5.93 6.43 -2.57
CA THR A 214 -5.92 6.80 -3.98
C THR A 214 -5.24 5.70 -4.78
N VAL A 215 -6.00 5.02 -5.64
CA VAL A 215 -5.52 3.92 -6.49
C VAL A 215 -5.85 4.25 -7.95
N ALA A 216 -4.93 3.95 -8.86
CA ALA A 216 -5.02 4.16 -10.31
C ALA A 216 -3.89 3.40 -11.02
N ASP A 217 -3.91 3.40 -12.35
CA ASP A 217 -2.90 2.81 -13.23
C ASP A 217 -2.25 3.84 -14.17
N ASN A 218 -2.26 5.11 -13.78
CA ASN A 218 -1.82 6.24 -14.60
C ASN A 218 -0.37 6.71 -14.32
N GLY A 219 0.36 6.04 -13.43
CA GLY A 219 1.73 6.39 -13.06
C GLY A 219 2.78 5.43 -13.63
N ARG A 220 3.88 5.26 -12.89
CA ARG A 220 4.94 4.31 -13.24
C ARG A 220 4.42 2.87 -13.13
N ILE A 221 4.92 2.01 -14.00
CA ILE A 221 4.72 0.57 -13.95
C ILE A 221 6.09 -0.05 -13.69
N LEU A 222 6.21 -0.93 -12.68
CA LEU A 222 7.41 -1.73 -12.45
C LEU A 222 7.14 -3.17 -12.86
N ARG A 223 7.82 -3.60 -13.92
CA ARG A 223 7.77 -4.97 -14.42
C ARG A 223 8.89 -5.81 -13.81
N PRO A 224 8.79 -7.15 -13.81
CA PRO A 224 9.83 -8.03 -13.28
C PRO A 224 11.25 -7.76 -13.81
N ALA A 225 11.38 -7.29 -15.06
CA ALA A 225 12.68 -6.94 -15.64
C ALA A 225 13.28 -5.62 -15.12
N GLU A 226 12.51 -4.82 -14.37
CA GLU A 226 12.89 -3.48 -13.90
C GLU A 226 13.30 -3.46 -12.42
N TYR A 227 13.15 -4.57 -11.70
CA TYR A 227 13.56 -4.71 -10.30
C TYR A 227 14.30 -6.02 -10.06
N THR A 228 15.06 -6.08 -8.96
CA THR A 228 15.67 -7.34 -8.49
C THR A 228 14.78 -8.06 -7.50
N ILE A 229 14.86 -9.38 -7.44
CA ILE A 229 14.19 -10.19 -6.41
C ILE A 229 15.27 -10.78 -5.49
N ASP A 230 15.17 -10.45 -4.21
CA ASP A 230 16.05 -10.99 -3.16
C ASP A 230 15.28 -11.98 -2.28
N VAL A 231 15.78 -13.21 -2.13
CA VAL A 231 15.17 -14.20 -1.23
C VAL A 231 15.35 -13.78 0.23
N LEU A 232 14.26 -13.68 0.98
CA LEU A 232 14.27 -13.22 2.38
C LEU A 232 15.08 -14.12 3.30
N SER A 233 15.06 -15.44 3.08
CA SER A 233 15.79 -16.38 3.95
C SER A 233 17.31 -16.17 3.97
N THR A 234 17.87 -15.45 2.99
CA THR A 234 19.32 -15.14 2.94
C THR A 234 19.67 -13.80 3.60
N GLN A 235 18.67 -13.05 4.09
CA GLN A 235 18.85 -11.69 4.57
C GLN A 235 19.13 -11.66 6.08
N PRO A 236 20.30 -11.18 6.55
CA PRO A 236 20.64 -11.20 7.97
C PRO A 236 19.77 -10.26 8.81
N TRP A 237 19.32 -9.14 8.24
CA TRP A 237 18.43 -8.19 8.91
C TRP A 237 17.01 -8.73 9.14
N LEU A 238 16.63 -9.86 8.54
CA LEU A 238 15.28 -10.41 8.65
C LEU A 238 14.91 -10.78 10.10
N SER A 239 15.89 -11.05 10.96
CA SER A 239 15.65 -11.33 12.39
C SER A 239 15.44 -10.07 13.24
N PHE A 240 15.58 -8.87 12.66
CA PHE A 240 15.32 -7.62 13.39
C PHE A 240 13.86 -7.54 13.83
N GLY A 241 13.65 -7.59 15.15
CA GLY A 241 12.32 -7.57 15.77
C GLY A 241 11.72 -6.17 15.93
N GLY A 242 12.57 -5.15 15.79
CA GLY A 242 12.18 -3.76 15.95
C GLY A 242 11.31 -3.21 14.82
N ARG A 243 11.02 -1.91 14.94
CA ARG A 243 10.26 -1.15 13.95
C ARG A 243 11.18 -0.48 12.93
N TRP A 244 10.75 -0.48 11.68
CA TRP A 244 11.47 0.06 10.52
C TRP A 244 11.17 1.54 10.32
N GLY A 245 11.22 2.32 11.38
CA GLY A 245 10.90 3.74 11.39
C GLY A 245 10.60 4.25 12.79
N TRP A 246 10.63 5.58 12.97
CA TRP A 246 10.40 6.24 14.23
C TRP A 246 9.12 5.78 14.93
N THR A 247 9.13 5.74 16.27
CA THR A 247 8.01 5.19 17.05
C THR A 247 7.55 6.07 18.18
N GLY A 248 8.17 7.21 18.45
CA GLY A 248 7.95 7.98 19.67
C GLY A 248 9.24 8.20 20.48
N VAL A 249 9.38 9.37 21.10
CA VAL A 249 10.53 9.69 21.97
C VAL A 249 10.35 9.21 23.42
N ASP A 250 9.11 8.91 23.82
CA ASP A 250 8.73 8.37 25.12
C ASP A 250 7.48 7.48 25.00
N GLN A 251 7.02 6.91 26.12
CA GLN A 251 5.89 5.99 26.15
C GLN A 251 4.56 6.64 25.70
N SER A 252 4.35 7.92 26.03
CA SER A 252 3.14 8.64 25.63
C SER A 252 3.15 8.93 24.13
N ALA A 253 4.26 9.48 23.63
CA ALA A 253 4.46 9.72 22.21
C ALA A 253 4.38 8.42 21.40
N THR A 254 4.83 7.29 21.97
CA THR A 254 4.73 5.98 21.31
C THR A 254 3.29 5.50 21.17
N ALA A 255 2.48 5.67 22.21
CA ALA A 255 1.07 5.34 22.15
C ALA A 255 0.33 6.24 21.15
N GLU A 256 0.63 7.54 21.13
CA GLU A 256 0.07 8.50 20.18
C GLU A 256 0.46 8.16 18.74
N ALA A 257 1.76 7.96 18.47
CA ALA A 257 2.26 7.60 17.15
C ALA A 257 1.63 6.30 16.62
N ALA A 258 1.41 5.31 17.49
CA ALA A 258 0.74 4.07 17.09
C ALA A 258 -0.73 4.29 16.67
N ILE A 259 -1.42 5.26 17.29
CA ILE A 259 -2.82 5.59 16.99
C ILE A 259 -2.93 6.46 15.74
N MET A 260 -1.98 7.39 15.57
CA MET A 260 -1.91 8.29 14.40
C MET A 260 -1.38 7.60 13.15
N GLY A 261 -0.92 6.36 13.24
CA GLY A 261 -0.24 5.68 12.13
C GLY A 261 1.12 6.30 11.81
N GLU A 262 1.78 6.91 12.79
CA GLU A 262 3.11 7.51 12.64
C GLU A 262 4.24 6.55 13.05
N ALA A 263 3.90 5.49 13.79
CA ALA A 263 4.87 4.50 14.21
C ALA A 263 5.27 3.60 13.03
N GLY A 264 6.57 3.57 12.72
CA GLY A 264 7.14 2.72 11.68
C GLY A 264 6.73 1.24 11.83
N PRO A 265 6.59 0.49 10.73
CA PRO A 265 6.05 -0.85 10.77
C PRO A 265 7.07 -1.88 11.28
N ASN A 266 6.57 -3.00 11.78
CA ASN A 266 7.43 -4.16 12.03
C ASN A 266 7.89 -4.81 10.71
N GLY A 267 9.04 -5.49 10.74
CA GLY A 267 9.55 -6.19 9.57
C GLY A 267 8.79 -7.47 9.23
N PRO A 268 9.15 -8.16 8.12
CA PRO A 268 8.37 -9.27 7.60
C PRO A 268 8.01 -10.39 8.58
N LYS A 269 8.97 -10.81 9.42
CA LYS A 269 8.74 -11.87 10.43
C LYS A 269 7.84 -11.45 11.60
N PHE A 270 7.67 -10.15 11.81
CA PHE A 270 7.08 -9.58 13.03
C PHE A 270 5.80 -8.79 12.75
N ARG A 271 5.51 -8.49 11.48
CA ARG A 271 4.30 -7.77 11.05
C ARG A 271 3.03 -8.50 11.49
N GLU A 272 2.07 -7.77 12.06
CA GLU A 272 0.84 -8.32 12.65
C GLU A 272 1.09 -9.46 13.64
N GLY A 273 2.06 -9.28 14.56
CA GLY A 273 2.45 -10.31 15.51
C GLY A 273 3.04 -11.56 14.86
N GLY A 274 3.58 -11.42 13.65
CA GLY A 274 4.11 -12.50 12.82
C GLY A 274 3.06 -13.28 12.03
N THR A 275 1.79 -12.90 12.09
CA THR A 275 0.73 -13.60 11.33
C THR A 275 0.93 -13.45 9.83
N MET A 276 1.36 -12.28 9.36
CA MET A 276 1.70 -12.01 7.96
C MET A 276 2.84 -12.88 7.42
N TRP A 277 3.80 -13.25 8.27
CA TRP A 277 4.86 -14.20 7.91
C TRP A 277 4.35 -15.64 7.75
N GLN A 278 3.23 -15.97 8.40
CA GLN A 278 2.61 -17.29 8.38
C GLN A 278 1.54 -17.33 7.29
N PRO A 279 1.86 -17.80 6.07
CA PRO A 279 1.06 -17.50 4.88
C PRO A 279 -0.39 -17.98 4.95
N LEU A 280 -0.62 -19.16 5.54
CA LEU A 280 -1.96 -19.72 5.72
C LEU A 280 -2.76 -18.99 6.82
N SER A 281 -2.09 -18.57 7.88
CA SER A 281 -2.70 -17.84 8.99
C SER A 281 -3.25 -16.50 8.49
N TRP A 282 -2.38 -15.73 7.82
CA TRP A 282 -2.77 -14.45 7.24
C TRP A 282 -3.90 -14.60 6.22
N ALA A 283 -3.77 -15.53 5.26
CA ALA A 283 -4.79 -15.77 4.23
C ALA A 283 -6.17 -16.15 4.79
N SER A 284 -6.23 -16.80 5.95
CA SER A 284 -7.49 -17.18 6.60
C SER A 284 -8.30 -15.97 7.07
N GLY A 285 -7.64 -14.88 7.47
CA GLY A 285 -8.27 -13.65 7.96
C GLY A 285 -8.72 -12.69 6.86
N LEU A 286 -8.29 -12.90 5.61
CA LEU A 286 -8.56 -11.95 4.52
C LEU A 286 -9.96 -12.09 3.94
N GLN A 287 -10.53 -10.94 3.57
CA GLN A 287 -11.83 -10.87 2.92
C GLN A 287 -11.71 -11.33 1.46
N PRO A 288 -12.63 -12.15 0.95
CA PRO A 288 -12.63 -12.53 -0.46
C PRO A 288 -13.00 -11.34 -1.35
N ALA A 289 -12.44 -11.34 -2.56
CA ALA A 289 -12.79 -10.42 -3.63
C ALA A 289 -14.30 -10.46 -3.87
N ASN A 290 -14.92 -9.28 -3.97
CA ASN A 290 -16.36 -9.13 -4.02
C ASN A 290 -16.74 -8.25 -5.21
N ASP A 291 -17.36 -8.85 -6.22
CA ASP A 291 -17.73 -8.16 -7.46
C ASP A 291 -18.73 -7.01 -7.24
N ILE A 292 -19.61 -7.13 -6.22
CA ILE A 292 -20.55 -6.06 -5.85
C ILE A 292 -19.79 -4.88 -5.26
N LEU A 293 -18.78 -5.15 -4.41
CA LEU A 293 -17.92 -4.10 -3.86
C LEU A 293 -17.14 -3.41 -4.98
N PHE A 294 -16.55 -4.17 -5.92
CA PHE A 294 -15.83 -3.57 -7.05
C PHE A 294 -16.74 -2.72 -7.94
N LEU A 295 -18.00 -3.11 -8.14
CA LEU A 295 -18.96 -2.28 -8.86
C LEU A 295 -19.24 -0.97 -8.12
N LEU A 296 -19.41 -1.03 -6.79
CA LEU A 296 -19.60 0.16 -5.96
C LEU A 296 -18.37 1.08 -6.01
N GLU A 297 -17.16 0.53 -5.83
CA GLU A 297 -15.91 1.29 -5.91
C GLU A 297 -15.74 1.93 -7.28
N TRP A 298 -16.04 1.20 -8.36
CA TRP A 298 -16.03 1.76 -9.72
C TRP A 298 -17.00 2.93 -9.88
N LEU A 299 -18.22 2.83 -9.33
CA LEU A 299 -19.20 3.91 -9.36
C LEU A 299 -18.71 5.14 -8.58
N VAL A 300 -18.11 4.92 -7.40
CA VAL A 300 -17.53 5.97 -6.56
C VAL A 300 -16.37 6.66 -7.27
N TYR A 301 -15.43 5.88 -7.81
CA TYR A 301 -14.28 6.39 -8.55
C TYR A 301 -14.70 7.24 -9.75
N ASN A 302 -15.72 6.80 -10.49
CA ASN A 302 -16.22 7.50 -11.67
C ASN A 302 -17.35 8.50 -11.37
N PHE A 303 -17.69 8.75 -10.10
CA PHE A 303 -18.89 9.48 -9.73
C PHE A 303 -18.98 10.86 -10.39
N VAL A 304 -17.89 11.64 -10.33
CA VAL A 304 -17.84 12.98 -10.92
C VAL A 304 -18.01 12.93 -12.45
N LEU A 305 -17.35 11.98 -13.11
CA LEU A 305 -17.47 11.79 -14.56
C LEU A 305 -18.91 11.42 -14.95
N LEU A 306 -19.51 10.46 -14.26
CA LEU A 306 -20.89 10.02 -14.48
C LEU A 306 -21.87 11.17 -14.26
N PHE A 307 -21.68 11.96 -13.19
CA PHE A 307 -22.48 13.14 -12.90
C PHE A 307 -22.39 14.19 -14.01
N ILE A 308 -21.19 14.49 -14.51
CA ILE A 308 -20.98 15.42 -15.63
C ILE A 308 -21.67 14.89 -16.89
N LEU A 309 -21.50 13.61 -17.22
CA LEU A 309 -22.11 13.01 -18.41
C LEU A 309 -23.64 13.05 -18.36
N ILE A 310 -24.23 12.69 -17.23
CA ILE A 310 -25.69 12.77 -17.01
C ILE A 310 -26.17 14.21 -17.14
N THR A 311 -25.40 15.17 -16.61
CA THR A 311 -25.70 16.60 -16.72
C THR A 311 -25.67 17.08 -18.17
N ILE A 312 -24.63 16.72 -18.93
CA ILE A 312 -24.52 17.05 -20.36
C ILE A 312 -25.69 16.46 -21.16
N VAL A 313 -26.00 15.18 -20.95
CA VAL A 313 -27.13 14.53 -21.64
C VAL A 313 -28.45 15.23 -21.30
N SER A 314 -28.66 15.58 -20.03
CA SER A 314 -29.85 16.31 -19.57
C SER A 314 -29.96 17.69 -20.23
N LEU A 315 -28.85 18.42 -20.35
CA LEU A 315 -28.79 19.70 -21.05
C LEU A 315 -29.05 19.56 -22.55
N LEU A 316 -28.50 18.53 -23.20
CA LEU A 316 -28.75 18.26 -24.63
C LEU A 316 -30.23 17.93 -24.88
N VAL A 317 -30.85 17.13 -24.01
CA VAL A 317 -32.29 16.84 -24.07
C VAL A 317 -33.11 18.12 -23.88
N LEU A 318 -32.75 18.97 -22.91
CA LEU A 318 -33.38 20.27 -22.69
C LEU A 318 -33.27 21.14 -23.95
N ILE A 319 -32.07 21.28 -24.51
CA ILE A 319 -31.81 22.07 -25.73
C ILE A 319 -32.64 21.54 -26.90
N PHE A 320 -32.72 20.21 -27.07
CA PHE A 320 -33.53 19.57 -28.11
C PHE A 320 -35.02 19.94 -27.97
N PHE A 321 -35.59 19.86 -26.77
CA PHE A 321 -36.99 20.25 -26.54
C PHE A 321 -37.22 21.75 -26.73
N VAL A 322 -36.29 22.60 -26.28
CA VAL A 322 -36.32 24.05 -26.52
C VAL A 322 -36.27 24.36 -28.02
N TYR A 323 -35.42 23.68 -28.78
CA TYR A 323 -35.33 23.79 -30.23
C TYR A 323 -36.63 23.36 -30.93
N ARG A 324 -37.20 22.20 -30.56
CA ARG A 324 -38.49 21.74 -31.11
C ARG A 324 -39.61 22.73 -30.81
N ARG A 325 -39.64 23.30 -29.60
CA ARG A 325 -40.61 24.33 -29.21
C ARG A 325 -40.41 25.61 -30.03
N LYS A 326 -39.16 26.08 -30.19
CA LYS A 326 -38.82 27.22 -31.05
C LYS A 326 -39.37 27.03 -32.46
N LYS A 327 -39.15 25.86 -33.06
CA LYS A 327 -39.62 25.56 -34.43
C LYS A 327 -41.15 25.56 -34.53
N LYS A 328 -41.87 25.08 -33.50
CA LYS A 328 -43.33 24.94 -33.53
C LYS A 328 -44.09 26.20 -33.11
N HIS A 329 -43.58 26.94 -32.14
CA HIS A 329 -44.32 28.03 -31.47
C HIS A 329 -43.50 29.34 -31.32
N GLY A 330 -42.26 29.37 -31.80
CA GLY A 330 -41.30 30.43 -31.47
C GLY A 330 -40.75 30.27 -30.04
N LEU A 331 -39.66 30.99 -29.76
CA LEU A 331 -39.26 31.26 -28.38
C LEU A 331 -40.05 32.51 -27.98
N GLY A 332 -40.96 32.41 -27.00
CA GLY A 332 -41.56 33.60 -26.41
C GLY A 332 -40.49 34.53 -25.80
N PRO A 333 -40.85 35.68 -25.21
CA PRO A 333 -39.88 36.64 -24.68
C PRO A 333 -39.00 36.10 -23.54
N ARG A 334 -39.27 34.89 -23.05
CA ARG A 334 -38.66 34.29 -21.85
C ARG A 334 -37.94 33.01 -22.25
N VAL A 335 -36.62 33.12 -22.44
CA VAL A 335 -35.76 31.99 -22.88
C VAL A 335 -35.49 31.01 -21.73
N PHE A 336 -35.31 31.51 -20.50
CA PHE A 336 -35.16 30.71 -19.29
C PHE A 336 -36.23 31.10 -18.27
N ALA A 337 -37.22 30.23 -18.07
CA ALA A 337 -38.30 30.48 -17.11
C ALA A 337 -37.79 30.54 -15.65
N LEU A 338 -36.63 29.93 -15.38
CA LEU A 338 -36.02 29.84 -14.05
C LEU A 338 -35.65 31.21 -13.45
N PHE A 339 -35.26 32.19 -14.28
CA PHE A 339 -34.84 33.51 -13.79
C PHE A 339 -35.99 34.51 -13.64
N TYR A 340 -37.23 34.07 -13.88
CA TYR A 340 -38.38 34.94 -13.78
C TYR A 340 -38.95 34.90 -12.35
N ILE A 341 -38.58 35.91 -11.56
CA ILE A 341 -38.97 36.07 -10.16
C ILE A 341 -39.70 37.41 -10.03
N ASP A 342 -41.02 37.37 -9.82
CA ASP A 342 -41.92 38.53 -9.77
C ASP A 342 -42.74 38.57 -8.46
N GLY A 343 -42.03 38.61 -7.33
CA GLY A 343 -42.60 38.78 -6.00
C GLY A 343 -42.86 37.46 -5.27
N SER A 344 -43.58 37.52 -4.15
CA SER A 344 -43.85 36.35 -3.28
C SER A 344 -45.03 35.52 -3.81
N ASN A 345 -44.86 34.92 -4.99
CA ASN A 345 -45.83 34.00 -5.57
C ASN A 345 -45.24 32.59 -5.71
N GLN A 346 -46.10 31.58 -5.81
CA GLN A 346 -45.68 30.17 -5.85
C GLN A 346 -44.68 29.85 -6.98
N LYS A 347 -44.79 30.53 -8.14
CA LYS A 347 -43.87 30.33 -9.27
C LYS A 347 -42.48 30.86 -8.97
N SER A 348 -42.41 32.08 -8.44
CA SER A 348 -41.17 32.73 -8.02
C SER A 348 -40.49 31.96 -6.89
N ILE A 349 -41.25 31.47 -5.92
CA ILE A 349 -40.73 30.61 -4.84
C ILE A 349 -40.16 29.31 -5.42
N GLY A 350 -40.87 28.64 -6.33
CA GLY A 350 -40.37 27.42 -6.98
C GLY A 350 -39.08 27.65 -7.78
N ASN A 351 -39.00 28.78 -8.51
CA ASN A 351 -37.80 29.18 -9.24
C ASN A 351 -36.61 29.45 -8.31
N ILE A 352 -36.83 30.19 -7.20
CA ILE A 352 -35.81 30.45 -6.18
C ILE A 352 -35.32 29.14 -5.58
N LEU A 353 -36.22 28.23 -5.18
CA LEU A 353 -35.84 26.92 -4.63
C LEU A 353 -35.01 26.12 -5.62
N CYS A 354 -35.36 26.13 -6.91
CA CYS A 354 -34.58 25.45 -7.93
C CYS A 354 -33.17 26.05 -8.08
N ILE A 355 -33.02 27.37 -8.07
CA ILE A 355 -31.71 28.04 -8.09
C ILE A 355 -30.89 27.66 -6.85
N VAL A 356 -31.50 27.69 -5.66
CA VAL A 356 -30.85 27.32 -4.39
C VAL A 356 -30.38 25.87 -4.45
N VAL A 357 -31.21 24.94 -4.92
CA VAL A 357 -30.84 23.52 -5.05
C VAL A 357 -29.69 23.34 -6.04
N ILE A 358 -29.66 24.08 -7.16
CA ILE A 358 -28.53 24.03 -8.10
C ILE A 358 -27.25 24.52 -7.43
N ILE A 359 -27.30 25.64 -6.69
CA ILE A 359 -26.15 26.15 -5.94
C ILE A 359 -25.68 25.12 -4.91
N MET A 360 -26.61 24.56 -4.12
CA MET A 360 -26.29 23.53 -3.12
C MET A 360 -25.67 22.30 -3.75
N ALA A 361 -26.19 21.83 -4.89
CA ALA A 361 -25.64 20.69 -5.61
C ALA A 361 -24.21 20.97 -6.10
N VAL A 362 -23.96 22.16 -6.66
CA VAL A 362 -22.61 22.57 -7.08
C VAL A 362 -21.66 22.66 -5.90
N VAL A 363 -22.08 23.24 -4.77
CA VAL A 363 -21.27 23.30 -3.54
C VAL A 363 -20.97 21.90 -3.01
N ALA A 364 -21.97 21.00 -2.99
CA ALA A 364 -21.83 19.63 -2.50
C ALA A 364 -20.82 18.80 -3.29
N LEU A 365 -20.57 19.10 -4.57
CA LEU A 365 -19.52 18.43 -5.36
C LEU A 365 -18.10 18.67 -4.81
N PHE A 366 -17.91 19.71 -4.01
CA PHE A 366 -16.61 20.06 -3.44
C PHE A 366 -16.52 19.75 -1.94
N LEU A 367 -17.55 19.13 -1.34
CA LEU A 367 -17.57 18.72 0.06
C LEU A 367 -17.25 17.22 0.18
N PRO A 368 -16.67 16.77 1.32
CA PRO A 368 -16.48 15.35 1.57
C PRO A 368 -17.83 14.62 1.57
N TRP A 369 -17.86 13.47 0.91
CA TRP A 369 -19.08 12.70 0.63
C TRP A 369 -19.43 11.71 1.74
N TYR A 370 -18.49 11.43 2.65
CA TYR A 370 -18.71 10.76 3.92
C TYR A 370 -17.65 11.24 4.92
N LEU A 371 -18.00 11.20 6.20
CA LEU A 371 -17.07 11.47 7.30
C LEU A 371 -16.93 10.16 8.08
N VAL A 372 -15.71 9.77 8.41
CA VAL A 372 -15.49 8.72 9.39
C VAL A 372 -14.90 9.29 10.65
N THR A 373 -15.53 9.01 11.78
CA THR A 373 -15.06 9.39 13.10
C THR A 373 -14.73 8.15 13.90
N ALA A 374 -13.55 8.13 14.53
CA ALA A 374 -13.14 7.09 15.46
C ALA A 374 -12.87 7.75 16.82
N ASN A 375 -13.44 7.18 17.89
CA ASN A 375 -13.14 7.58 19.25
C ASN A 375 -12.09 6.61 19.81
N VAL A 376 -10.91 7.12 20.15
CA VAL A 376 -9.85 6.32 20.77
C VAL A 376 -9.71 6.75 22.22
N SER A 377 -9.72 5.79 23.14
CA SER A 377 -9.44 6.02 24.56
C SER A 377 -8.03 5.54 24.84
N ILE A 378 -7.13 6.47 25.14
CA ILE A 378 -5.76 6.16 25.57
C ILE A 378 -5.78 6.07 27.11
N PRO A 379 -5.43 4.93 27.72
CA PRO A 379 -5.31 4.84 29.16
C PRO A 379 -4.25 5.83 29.67
N GLY A 380 -4.67 6.84 30.44
CA GLY A 380 -3.78 7.86 31.02
C GLY A 380 -3.88 9.27 30.40
N SER A 381 -4.63 9.45 29.30
CA SER A 381 -4.97 10.77 28.79
C SER A 381 -6.40 10.80 28.24
N GLU A 382 -7.29 11.51 28.94
CA GLU A 382 -8.61 11.86 28.42
C GLU A 382 -8.46 12.91 27.31
N GLN A 383 -8.10 12.49 26.10
CA GLN A 383 -8.22 13.33 24.92
C GLN A 383 -9.01 12.61 23.84
N THR A 384 -10.15 13.21 23.48
CA THR A 384 -10.97 12.84 22.34
C THR A 384 -10.47 13.59 21.11
N GLY A 385 -9.81 12.90 20.19
CA GLY A 385 -9.49 13.42 18.86
C GLY A 385 -10.59 13.08 17.86
N THR A 386 -11.04 14.05 17.09
CA THR A 386 -11.84 13.83 15.88
C THR A 386 -10.94 14.00 14.66
N PHE A 387 -10.81 12.96 13.84
CA PHE A 387 -10.12 13.02 12.56
C PHE A 387 -11.15 13.13 11.44
N ASN A 388 -10.87 14.01 10.48
CA ASN A 388 -11.63 14.08 9.24
C ASN A 388 -10.78 13.41 8.16
N ALA A 389 -11.24 12.28 7.64
CA ALA A 389 -10.69 11.66 6.43
C ALA A 389 -11.15 12.40 5.18
#